data_AF-A0A7S4Q2P3-F1
#
_entry.id   AF-A0A7S4Q2P3-F1
#
_cell.length_a   1.000
_cell.length_b   1.000
_cell.length_c   1.000
_cell.angle_alpha   90.00
_cell.angle_beta   90.00
_cell.angle_gamma   90.00
#
_symmetry.space_group_name_H-M   'P 1'
#
loop_
_entity.id
_entity.type
_entity.pdbx_description
1 polymer ?
#
loop_
_entity_poly.entity_id
_entity_poly.type
_entity_poly.pdbx_seq_one_letter_code
_entity_poly.pdbx_strand_id
1 'polypeptide(L)'
;TGPRSHTFLLTPPHPRPAAMSAVVSLLVSLVLVAPVAALPARAECKGGPEESCKCLLSCEVFGNVPERCTAEEGQPEVDINAVVHDTVHDALENKLVPDPDCAGIVCLVACAKRLECLDQRVEGECENVKEGQRHCRVDCSSSPRGAVPLLLAPLLALAAAVCGAIMG
;
A
#
# COMPACT_ATOMS: atom_id res chain seq x y z
N THR A 1 22.65 -30.13 -11.28
CA THR A 1 24.05 -30.27 -10.87
C THR A 1 24.83 -29.07 -11.37
N GLY A 2 25.30 -28.24 -10.44
CA GLY A 2 26.11 -27.05 -10.71
C GLY A 2 26.11 -26.13 -9.49
N PRO A 3 27.14 -26.15 -8.64
CA PRO A 3 27.22 -25.32 -7.44
C PRO A 3 27.91 -23.98 -7.75
N ARG A 4 27.43 -22.89 -7.19
CA ARG A 4 28.21 -21.66 -7.07
C ARG A 4 28.13 -21.11 -5.65
N SER A 5 29.13 -21.52 -4.88
CA SER A 5 29.61 -20.89 -3.66
C SER A 5 30.22 -19.53 -3.99
N HIS A 6 29.83 -18.47 -3.28
CA HIS A 6 30.66 -17.30 -2.97
C HIS A 6 30.20 -16.76 -1.61
N THR A 7 30.88 -17.07 -0.50
CA THR A 7 32.02 -16.32 0.06
C THR A 7 31.58 -14.89 0.43
N PHE A 8 31.11 -14.65 1.66
CA PHE A 8 31.88 -14.23 2.86
C PHE A 8 32.78 -13.00 2.62
N LEU A 9 32.80 -12.08 3.61
CA LEU A 9 33.67 -10.89 3.80
C LEU A 9 33.00 -9.55 3.39
N LEU A 10 32.91 -8.48 4.19
CA LEU A 10 33.46 -8.10 5.51
C LEU A 10 32.53 -7.04 6.15
N THR A 11 32.22 -7.21 7.43
CA THR A 11 31.68 -6.14 8.29
C THR A 11 32.81 -5.19 8.70
N PRO A 12 32.60 -3.85 8.67
CA PRO A 12 33.58 -2.89 9.17
C PRO A 12 33.61 -2.84 10.71
N PRO A 13 34.77 -2.59 11.34
CA PRO A 13 34.88 -2.43 12.78
C PRO A 13 34.32 -1.08 13.27
N HIS A 14 33.56 -1.12 14.36
CA HIS A 14 33.11 0.06 15.10
C HIS A 14 34.28 0.73 15.86
N PRO A 15 34.41 2.06 15.82
CA PRO A 15 35.15 2.81 16.82
C PRO A 15 34.27 3.05 18.07
N ARG A 16 34.77 2.65 19.24
CA ARG A 16 34.28 3.09 20.55
C ARG A 16 35.12 4.29 21.01
N PRO A 17 34.53 5.45 21.29
CA PRO A 17 35.10 6.39 22.25
C PRO A 17 34.34 6.30 23.57
N ALA A 18 35.07 5.88 24.61
CA ALA A 18 34.68 6.01 26.00
C ALA A 18 34.84 7.46 26.47
N ALA A 19 33.94 7.87 27.38
CA ALA A 19 34.10 8.94 28.36
C ALA A 19 34.15 10.40 27.86
N MET A 20 32.96 11.00 27.75
CA MET A 20 32.75 12.38 28.23
C MET A 20 31.52 12.39 29.13
N SER A 21 31.80 12.42 30.43
CA SER A 21 30.86 12.45 31.54
C SER A 21 30.57 13.91 31.92
N ALA A 22 29.33 14.15 32.35
CA ALA A 22 28.90 15.25 33.21
C ALA A 22 28.43 16.60 32.62
N VAL A 23 27.71 16.61 31.49
CA VAL A 23 26.71 17.68 31.18
C VAL A 23 25.38 17.09 30.65
N VAL A 24 25.17 15.79 30.83
CA VAL A 24 24.17 14.99 30.08
C VAL A 24 22.88 14.72 30.89
N SER A 25 22.66 15.38 32.04
CA SER A 25 21.49 15.08 32.90
C SER A 25 20.27 16.00 32.73
N LEU A 26 20.34 17.09 31.96
CA LEU A 26 19.21 18.03 31.78
C LEU A 26 18.65 18.11 30.36
N LEU A 27 19.12 17.24 29.45
CA LEU A 27 18.58 17.04 28.10
C LEU A 27 18.02 15.62 27.87
N VAL A 28 17.78 14.87 28.96
CA VAL A 28 17.29 13.48 28.90
C VAL A 28 15.76 13.38 29.01
N SER A 29 15.07 14.46 29.39
CA SER A 29 13.61 14.45 29.56
C SER A 29 12.80 14.91 28.34
N LEU A 30 13.44 15.39 27.27
CA LEU A 30 12.75 15.98 26.11
C LEU A 30 12.84 15.16 24.80
N VAL A 31 13.22 13.88 24.87
CA VAL A 31 13.42 13.02 23.67
C VAL A 31 12.54 11.75 23.69
N LEU A 32 11.58 11.63 24.61
CA LEU A 32 10.68 10.47 24.68
C LEU A 32 9.23 10.74 24.24
N VAL A 33 9.01 11.73 23.38
CA VAL A 33 7.81 11.74 22.53
C VAL A 33 8.28 11.43 21.11
N ALA A 34 8.80 10.22 20.90
CA ALA A 34 8.89 9.70 19.55
C ALA A 34 7.46 9.69 19.00
N PRO A 35 7.18 10.34 17.85
CA PRO A 35 5.90 10.13 17.21
C PRO A 35 5.84 8.63 16.96
N VAL A 36 4.83 7.97 17.53
CA VAL A 36 4.44 6.63 17.08
C VAL A 36 4.16 6.84 15.59
N ALA A 37 5.15 6.51 14.76
CA ALA A 37 4.99 6.52 13.33
C ALA A 37 3.88 5.51 13.11
N ALA A 38 2.66 6.02 12.92
CA ALA A 38 1.53 5.21 12.54
C ALA A 38 2.00 4.46 11.30
N LEU A 39 2.21 3.15 11.46
CA LEU A 39 2.43 2.27 10.33
C LEU A 39 1.36 2.64 9.31
N PRO A 40 1.73 2.95 8.06
CA PRO A 40 0.75 3.33 7.06
C PRO A 40 -0.29 2.23 7.04
N ALA A 41 -1.50 2.54 7.54
CA ALA A 41 -2.61 1.63 7.46
C ALA A 41 -2.75 1.33 5.97
N ARG A 42 -2.56 0.06 5.59
CA ARG A 42 -2.83 -0.35 4.21
C ARG A 42 -4.23 0.14 3.90
N ALA A 43 -4.39 0.87 2.81
CA ALA A 43 -5.69 1.41 2.44
C ALA A 43 -6.64 0.22 2.28
N GLU A 44 -7.52 0.02 3.26
CA GLU A 44 -8.53 -1.01 3.17
C GLU A 44 -9.53 -0.56 2.11
N CYS A 45 -9.75 -1.42 1.12
CA CYS A 45 -10.77 -1.21 0.11
C CYS A 45 -12.13 -1.10 0.78
N LYS A 46 -12.93 -0.14 0.31
CA LYS A 46 -14.32 -0.01 0.71
C LYS A 46 -15.06 -1.31 0.37
N GLY A 47 -15.69 -1.91 1.37
CA GLY A 47 -16.34 -3.22 1.23
C GLY A 47 -15.42 -4.42 1.55
N GLY A 48 -14.14 -4.18 1.86
CA GLY A 48 -13.22 -5.20 2.32
C GLY A 48 -12.74 -6.17 1.23
N PRO A 49 -12.19 -7.34 1.63
CA PRO A 49 -11.56 -8.27 0.70
C PRO A 49 -12.57 -8.96 -0.24
N GLU A 50 -13.79 -9.21 0.22
CA GLU A 50 -14.85 -9.84 -0.58
C GLU A 50 -15.26 -8.96 -1.78
N GLU A 51 -15.55 -7.67 -1.54
CA GLU A 51 -15.92 -6.75 -2.62
C GLU A 51 -14.74 -6.47 -3.57
N SER A 52 -13.51 -6.54 -3.06
CA SER A 52 -12.29 -6.44 -3.87
C SER A 52 -12.13 -7.63 -4.80
N CYS A 53 -12.32 -8.84 -4.28
CA CYS A 53 -12.36 -10.08 -5.05
C CYS A 53 -13.47 -10.02 -6.11
N LYS A 54 -14.71 -9.68 -5.73
CA LYS A 54 -15.84 -9.60 -6.66
C LYS A 54 -15.57 -8.63 -7.79
N CYS A 55 -15.03 -7.45 -7.48
CA CYS A 55 -14.71 -6.47 -8.50
C CYS A 55 -13.68 -7.02 -9.50
N LEU A 56 -12.60 -7.62 -9.00
CA LEU A 56 -11.55 -8.19 -9.84
C LEU A 56 -12.11 -9.32 -10.72
N LEU A 57 -12.81 -10.28 -10.13
CA LEU A 57 -13.35 -11.44 -10.83
C LEU A 57 -14.53 -11.09 -11.76
N SER A 58 -15.09 -9.88 -11.69
CA SER A 58 -16.08 -9.39 -12.66
C SER A 58 -15.46 -9.01 -14.01
N CYS A 59 -14.14 -8.90 -14.11
CA CYS A 59 -13.48 -8.57 -15.36
C CYS A 59 -13.34 -9.80 -16.26
N GLU A 60 -13.53 -9.61 -17.57
CA GLU A 60 -13.45 -10.69 -18.57
C GLU A 60 -12.09 -11.39 -18.59
N VAL A 61 -11.00 -10.63 -18.40
CA VAL A 61 -9.63 -11.18 -18.30
C VAL A 61 -9.47 -12.18 -17.16
N PHE A 62 -10.30 -12.06 -16.11
CA PHE A 62 -10.33 -12.94 -14.94
C PHE A 62 -11.53 -13.90 -14.95
N GLY A 63 -12.18 -14.09 -16.11
CA GLY A 63 -13.21 -15.11 -16.31
C GLY A 63 -14.64 -14.70 -15.98
N ASN A 64 -14.90 -13.48 -15.50
CA ASN A 64 -16.24 -12.95 -15.20
C ASN A 64 -17.07 -13.85 -14.25
N VAL A 65 -16.50 -14.17 -13.08
CA VAL A 65 -17.05 -15.10 -12.08
C VAL A 65 -17.00 -14.52 -10.64
N PRO A 66 -17.61 -13.35 -10.37
CA PRO A 66 -17.55 -12.70 -9.06
C PRO A 66 -18.15 -13.55 -7.92
N GLU A 67 -19.01 -14.52 -8.23
CA GLU A 67 -19.69 -15.39 -7.28
C GLU A 67 -18.69 -16.28 -6.51
N ARG A 68 -17.52 -16.56 -7.09
CA ARG A 68 -16.45 -17.33 -6.44
C ARG A 68 -15.88 -16.67 -5.19
N CYS A 69 -16.19 -15.39 -4.96
CA CYS A 69 -15.72 -14.64 -3.81
C CYS A 69 -16.63 -14.76 -2.58
N THR A 70 -17.81 -15.38 -2.70
CA THR A 70 -18.79 -15.46 -1.61
C THR A 70 -18.98 -16.92 -1.20
N ALA A 71 -18.99 -17.20 0.10
CA ALA A 71 -19.37 -18.53 0.59
C ALA A 71 -20.89 -18.71 0.46
N GLU A 72 -21.34 -19.86 -0.01
CA GLU A 72 -22.77 -20.20 0.05
C GLU A 72 -23.18 -20.52 1.50
N GLU A 73 -24.46 -20.33 1.82
CA GLU A 73 -24.97 -20.60 3.17
C GLU A 73 -24.72 -22.07 3.57
N GLY A 74 -24.00 -22.27 4.67
CA GLY A 74 -23.63 -23.60 5.18
C GLY A 74 -22.33 -24.18 4.60
N GLN A 75 -21.60 -23.44 3.76
CA GLN A 75 -20.26 -23.81 3.31
C GLN A 75 -19.16 -23.19 4.18
N PRO A 76 -17.95 -23.78 4.19
CA PRO A 76 -16.78 -23.17 4.83
C PRO A 76 -16.45 -21.81 4.20
N GLU A 77 -15.81 -20.93 4.98
CA GLU A 77 -15.34 -19.64 4.49
C GLU A 77 -14.44 -19.80 3.25
N VAL A 78 -14.68 -18.96 2.24
CA VAL A 78 -13.88 -18.96 1.01
C VAL A 78 -12.53 -18.33 1.30
N ASP A 79 -11.44 -19.03 0.94
CA ASP A 79 -10.11 -18.43 0.91
C ASP A 79 -9.99 -17.51 -0.33
N ILE A 80 -10.34 -16.25 -0.13
CA ILE A 80 -10.29 -15.20 -1.16
C ILE A 80 -8.89 -15.11 -1.79
N ASN A 81 -7.81 -15.34 -1.02
CA ASN A 81 -6.46 -15.25 -1.58
C ASN A 81 -6.18 -16.38 -2.55
N ALA A 82 -6.63 -17.60 -2.24
CA ALA A 82 -6.53 -18.75 -3.13
C ALA A 82 -7.35 -18.52 -4.41
N VAL A 83 -8.59 -18.04 -4.28
CA VAL A 83 -9.46 -17.75 -5.44
C VAL A 83 -8.84 -16.71 -6.37
N VAL A 84 -8.32 -15.61 -5.82
CA VAL A 84 -7.66 -14.57 -6.63
C VAL A 84 -6.38 -15.10 -7.27
N HIS A 85 -5.56 -15.84 -6.51
CA HIS A 85 -4.32 -16.43 -7.02
C HIS A 85 -4.58 -17.35 -8.21
N ASP A 86 -5.51 -18.29 -8.08
CA ASP A 86 -5.83 -19.26 -9.12
C ASP A 86 -6.44 -18.56 -10.35
N THR A 87 -7.28 -17.56 -10.13
CA THR A 87 -7.87 -16.79 -11.23
C THR A 87 -6.82 -15.99 -12.01
N VAL A 88 -5.85 -15.38 -11.31
CA VAL A 88 -4.74 -14.67 -11.96
C VAL A 88 -3.85 -15.65 -12.72
N HIS A 89 -3.56 -16.82 -12.15
CA HIS A 89 -2.81 -17.86 -12.81
C HIS A 89 -3.50 -18.32 -14.11
N ASP A 90 -4.79 -18.64 -14.03
CA ASP A 90 -5.62 -19.04 -15.18
C ASP A 90 -5.63 -17.95 -16.25
N ALA A 91 -5.74 -16.67 -15.87
CA ALA A 91 -5.71 -15.54 -16.80
C ALA A 91 -4.37 -15.42 -17.55
N LEU A 92 -3.25 -15.70 -16.87
CA LEU A 92 -1.92 -15.68 -17.48
C LEU A 92 -1.68 -16.87 -18.42
N GLU A 93 -2.27 -18.03 -18.12
CA GLU A 93 -2.20 -19.20 -19.00
C GLU A 93 -3.17 -19.11 -20.19
N ASN A 94 -4.23 -18.32 -20.05
CA ASN A 94 -5.26 -18.15 -21.06
C ASN A 94 -4.79 -17.27 -22.24
N LYS A 95 -4.50 -17.92 -23.36
CA LYS A 95 -4.08 -17.25 -24.61
C LYS A 95 -5.23 -16.62 -25.41
N LEU A 96 -6.46 -16.66 -24.90
CA LEU A 96 -7.62 -16.09 -25.59
C LEU A 96 -7.70 -14.56 -25.47
N VAL A 97 -7.13 -14.00 -24.39
CA VAL A 97 -7.15 -12.54 -24.16
C VAL A 97 -5.93 -11.93 -24.85
N PRO A 98 -6.12 -10.99 -25.79
CA PRO A 98 -5.01 -10.20 -26.31
C PRO A 98 -4.46 -9.33 -25.19
N ASP A 99 -3.16 -9.46 -24.90
CA ASP A 99 -2.43 -8.68 -23.89
C ASP A 99 -3.02 -8.80 -22.46
N PRO A 100 -2.99 -10.00 -21.86
CA PRO A 100 -3.62 -10.26 -20.55
C PRO A 100 -3.06 -9.37 -19.43
N ASP A 101 -1.79 -8.97 -19.51
CA ASP A 101 -1.19 -8.05 -18.54
C ASP A 101 -1.84 -6.66 -18.59
N CYS A 102 -2.05 -6.10 -19.78
CA CYS A 102 -2.70 -4.79 -19.93
C CYS A 102 -4.17 -4.86 -19.52
N ALA A 103 -4.88 -5.91 -19.94
CA ALA A 103 -6.28 -6.10 -19.55
C ALA A 103 -6.41 -6.26 -18.02
N GLY A 104 -5.50 -7.03 -17.41
CA GLY A 104 -5.42 -7.24 -15.97
C GLY A 104 -5.18 -5.93 -15.20
N ILE A 105 -4.19 -5.13 -15.62
CA ILE A 105 -3.87 -3.88 -14.91
C ILE A 105 -4.97 -2.82 -15.06
N VAL A 106 -5.62 -2.75 -16.23
CA VAL A 106 -6.78 -1.86 -16.45
C VAL A 106 -7.90 -2.22 -15.47
N CYS A 107 -8.22 -3.51 -15.36
CA CYS A 107 -9.23 -3.99 -14.41
C CYS A 107 -8.83 -3.67 -12.96
N LEU A 108 -7.60 -3.98 -12.57
CA LEU A 108 -7.11 -3.80 -11.20
C LEU A 108 -7.18 -2.33 -10.77
N VAL A 109 -6.73 -1.41 -11.62
CA VAL A 109 -6.79 0.04 -11.34
C VAL A 109 -8.22 0.54 -11.29
N ALA A 110 -9.09 0.08 -12.19
CA ALA A 110 -10.51 0.44 -12.17
C ALA A 110 -11.19 -0.01 -10.85
N CYS A 111 -10.90 -1.23 -10.39
CA CYS A 111 -11.39 -1.74 -9.12
C CYS A 111 -10.85 -0.98 -7.93
N ALA A 112 -9.53 -0.72 -7.88
CA ALA A 112 -8.91 0.03 -6.80
C ALA A 112 -9.47 1.47 -6.71
N LYS A 113 -9.75 2.12 -7.85
CA LYS A 113 -10.44 3.43 -7.90
C LYS A 113 -11.87 3.32 -7.37
N ARG A 114 -12.64 2.35 -7.83
CA ARG A 114 -14.05 2.13 -7.42
C ARG A 114 -14.18 1.85 -5.93
N LEU A 115 -13.26 1.05 -5.38
CA LEU A 115 -13.24 0.63 -3.98
C LEU A 115 -12.36 1.53 -3.12
N GLU A 116 -11.94 2.68 -3.65
CA GLU A 116 -11.34 3.74 -2.84
C GLU A 116 -9.97 3.37 -2.21
N CYS A 117 -9.26 2.41 -2.79
CA CYS A 117 -8.01 1.83 -2.29
C CYS A 117 -6.85 1.80 -3.30
N LEU A 118 -6.90 2.64 -4.35
CA LEU A 118 -5.75 2.83 -5.24
C LEU A 118 -4.58 3.44 -4.45
N ASP A 119 -3.53 2.65 -4.21
CA ASP A 119 -2.33 3.04 -3.48
C ASP A 119 -1.11 3.18 -4.41
N GLN A 120 -0.03 3.77 -3.88
CA GLN A 120 1.20 4.02 -4.65
C GLN A 120 1.83 2.76 -5.22
N ARG A 121 1.60 1.60 -4.60
CA ARG A 121 2.14 0.33 -5.11
C ARG A 121 1.37 -0.07 -6.37
N VAL A 122 0.05 -0.04 -6.33
CA VAL A 122 -0.79 -0.32 -7.49
C VAL A 122 -0.53 0.68 -8.61
N GLU A 123 -0.35 1.97 -8.29
CA GLU A 123 0.04 2.99 -9.28
C GLU A 123 1.39 2.67 -9.93
N GLY A 124 2.39 2.29 -9.14
CA GLY A 124 3.71 1.92 -9.66
C GLY A 124 3.67 0.67 -10.54
N GLU A 125 2.93 -0.36 -10.13
CA GLU A 125 2.70 -1.56 -10.96
C GLU A 125 1.97 -1.19 -12.27
N CYS A 126 1.01 -0.26 -12.23
CA CYS A 126 0.32 0.25 -13.40
C CYS A 126 1.23 0.98 -14.38
N GLU A 127 2.03 1.93 -13.89
CA GLU A 127 2.95 2.67 -14.76
C GLU A 127 4.00 1.74 -15.39
N ASN A 128 4.47 0.71 -14.67
CA ASN A 128 5.38 -0.28 -15.24
C ASN A 128 4.77 -1.03 -16.44
N VAL A 129 3.50 -1.45 -16.36
CA VAL A 129 2.81 -2.13 -17.47
C VAL A 129 2.59 -1.17 -18.65
N LYS A 130 2.15 0.05 -18.35
CA LYS A 130 1.91 1.11 -19.36
C LYS A 130 3.19 1.51 -20.11
N GLU A 131 4.32 1.59 -19.42
CA GLU A 131 5.62 1.85 -20.03
C GLU A 131 6.12 0.66 -20.86
N GLY A 132 5.90 -0.57 -20.38
CA GLY A 132 6.26 -1.80 -21.08
C GLY A 132 5.42 -2.08 -22.32
N GLN A 133 4.15 -1.64 -22.34
CA GLN A 133 3.18 -1.93 -23.39
C GLN A 133 2.61 -0.63 -23.95
N ARG A 134 3.22 -0.11 -25.04
CA ARG A 134 2.88 1.21 -25.61
C ARG A 134 1.42 1.36 -26.06
N HIS A 135 0.73 0.26 -26.32
CA HIS A 135 -0.69 0.25 -26.70
C HIS A 135 -1.63 0.17 -25.50
N CYS A 136 -1.11 -0.04 -24.29
CA CYS A 136 -1.91 -0.12 -23.07
C CYS A 136 -2.36 1.28 -22.61
N ARG A 137 -3.62 1.63 -22.89
CA ARG A 137 -4.21 2.91 -22.52
C ARG A 137 -4.87 2.83 -21.15
N VAL A 138 -4.07 2.80 -20.10
CA VAL A 138 -4.54 2.81 -18.70
C VAL A 138 -4.25 4.17 -18.03
N ASP A 139 -5.18 4.62 -17.18
CA ASP A 139 -4.98 5.78 -16.33
C ASP A 139 -4.58 5.33 -14.91
N CYS A 140 -3.27 5.37 -14.64
CA CYS A 140 -2.68 4.96 -13.37
C CYS A 140 -2.81 6.00 -12.24
N SER A 141 -3.35 7.19 -12.50
CA SER A 141 -3.37 8.25 -11.48
C SER A 141 -4.46 8.01 -10.42
N SER A 142 -4.11 8.07 -9.13
CA SER A 142 -5.10 8.26 -8.08
C SER A 142 -5.65 9.68 -8.13
N SER A 143 -6.96 9.83 -7.93
CA SER A 143 -7.48 11.13 -7.56
C SER A 143 -6.84 11.52 -6.24
N PRO A 144 -6.23 12.72 -6.11
CA PRO A 144 -5.68 13.17 -4.85
C PRO A 144 -6.84 13.30 -3.85
N ARG A 145 -7.04 12.24 -3.07
CA ARG A 145 -7.84 12.33 -1.86
C ARG A 145 -7.07 13.30 -1.01
N GLY A 146 -7.58 14.52 -0.90
CA GLY A 146 -6.96 15.56 -0.11
C GLY A 146 -6.69 14.97 1.27
N ALA A 147 -5.43 14.59 1.51
CA ALA A 147 -4.89 14.47 2.84
C ALA A 147 -4.87 15.90 3.36
N VAL A 148 -6.04 16.43 3.70
CA VAL A 148 -6.15 17.68 4.41
C VAL A 148 -5.42 17.39 5.70
N PRO A 149 -4.23 17.98 5.92
CA PRO A 149 -3.52 17.73 7.14
C PRO A 149 -4.38 18.36 8.25
N LEU A 150 -5.11 17.51 8.97
CA LEU A 150 -5.84 17.84 10.20
C LEU A 150 -4.91 18.41 11.29
N LEU A 151 -3.61 18.46 11.02
CA LEU A 151 -2.56 19.05 11.85
C LEU A 151 -2.58 20.59 11.91
N LEU A 152 -3.44 21.29 11.18
CA LEU A 152 -3.56 22.76 11.31
C LEU A 152 -4.56 23.23 12.38
N ALA A 153 -5.39 22.35 12.95
CA ALA A 153 -6.32 22.72 14.00
C ALA A 153 -5.67 23.13 15.35
N PRO A 154 -4.61 22.47 15.86
CA PRO A 154 -4.04 22.84 17.16
C PRO A 154 -3.11 24.07 17.14
N LEU A 155 -2.64 24.51 15.96
CA LEU A 155 -1.76 25.69 15.85
C LEU A 155 -2.52 27.01 16.04
N LEU A 156 -3.82 27.07 15.71
CA LEU A 156 -4.66 28.25 15.94
C LEU A 156 -5.06 28.44 17.41
N ALA A 157 -5.09 27.36 18.21
CA ALA A 157 -5.41 27.45 19.64
C ALA A 157 -4.25 28.01 20.48
N LEU A 158 -3.01 27.76 20.08
CA LEU A 158 -1.82 28.29 20.78
C LEU A 158 -1.60 29.78 20.53
N ALA A 159 -1.98 30.31 19.37
CA ALA A 159 -1.85 31.75 19.09
C ALA A 159 -2.78 32.63 19.96
N ALA A 160 -3.96 32.14 20.32
CA ALA A 160 -4.89 32.89 21.17
C ALA A 160 -4.43 32.98 22.64
N ALA A 161 -3.70 31.99 23.15
CA ALA A 161 -3.24 31.97 24.53
C ALA A 161 -2.08 32.96 24.79
N VAL A 162 -1.27 33.28 23.78
CA VAL A 162 -0.11 34.17 23.94
C VAL A 162 -0.52 35.64 23.95
N CYS A 163 -1.60 36.04 23.25
CA CYS A 163 -2.06 37.43 23.27
C CYS A 163 -2.74 37.83 24.59
N GLY A 164 -3.34 36.89 25.34
CA GLY A 164 -4.00 37.19 26.61
C GLY A 164 -3.04 37.53 27.76
N ALA A 165 -1.81 37.04 27.72
CA ALA A 165 -0.83 37.22 28.81
C ALA A 165 -0.01 38.53 28.71
N ILE A 166 -0.09 39.26 27.58
CA ILE A 166 0.72 40.48 27.35
C ILE A 166 -0.08 41.75 27.66
N MET A 167 -1.40 41.67 27.80
CA MET A 167 -2.30 42.81 28.04
C MET A 167 -2.92 42.85 29.45
N GLY A 168 -2.44 42.01 30.39
CA GLY A 168 -2.92 41.92 31.77
C GLY A 168 -1.96 42.51 32.79
#